data_AF-A8I9M6-F1
#
_entry.id   AF-A8I9M6-F1
#
_cell.length_a   1.000
_cell.length_b   1.000
_cell.length_c   1.000
_cell.angle_alpha   90.00
_cell.angle_beta   90.00
_cell.angle_gamma   90.00
#
_symmetry.space_group_name_H-M   'P 1'
#
loop_
_entity.id
_entity.type
_entity.pdbx_description
1 polymer ?
#
loop_
_entity_poly.entity_id
_entity_poly.type
_entity_poly.pdbx_seq_one_letter_code
_entity_poly.pdbx_strand_id
1 'polypeptide(L)' 'MASVAEIAARHKTELRDAIADLLPANAAAPGIAWAATLALDGAIMNAQTGAASIDAALQGLNDLLDALNQSHAAMTRD' A
#
# COMPACT_ATOMS: atom_id res chain seq x y z
N MET A 1 -8.91 5.26 27.83
CA MET A 1 -7.90 4.45 27.10
C MET A 1 -8.45 4.17 25.73
N ALA A 2 -7.64 4.27 24.68
CA ALA A 2 -8.09 3.91 23.32
C ALA A 2 -8.33 2.40 23.24
N SER A 3 -9.38 2.01 22.54
CA SER A 3 -9.67 0.63 22.17
C SER A 3 -8.66 0.10 21.15
N VAL A 4 -8.57 -1.22 21.04
CA VAL A 4 -7.74 -1.88 20.01
C VAL A 4 -8.14 -1.44 18.61
N ALA A 5 -9.44 -1.27 18.35
CA ALA A 5 -9.96 -0.82 17.07
C ALA A 5 -9.50 0.62 16.72
N GLU A 6 -9.52 1.53 17.69
CA GLU A 6 -9.04 2.91 17.51
C GLU A 6 -7.53 2.95 17.25
N ILE A 7 -6.76 2.13 17.96
CA ILE A 7 -5.30 2.02 17.74
C ILE A 7 -5.02 1.50 16.33
N ALA A 8 -5.72 0.45 15.89
CA ALA A 8 -5.56 -0.12 14.57
C ALA A 8 -5.95 0.86 13.45
N ALA A 9 -7.07 1.56 13.60
CA ALA A 9 -7.53 2.56 12.63
C ALA A 9 -6.55 3.73 12.51
N ARG A 10 -6.00 4.20 13.65
CA ARG A 10 -4.98 5.24 13.66
C ARG A 10 -3.70 4.77 12.98
N HIS A 11 -3.22 3.57 13.28
CA HIS A 11 -2.04 3.00 12.66
C HIS A 11 -2.17 2.88 11.13
N LYS A 12 -3.35 2.48 10.63
CA LYS A 12 -3.63 2.45 9.18
C LYS A 12 -3.54 3.83 8.54
N THR A 13 -4.05 4.84 9.23
CA THR A 13 -4.01 6.23 8.77
C THR A 13 -2.56 6.73 8.72
N GLU A 14 -1.81 6.51 9.80
CA GLU A 14 -0.38 6.88 9.89
C GLU A 14 0.45 6.19 8.79
N LEU A 15 0.19 4.91 8.50
CA LEU A 15 0.89 4.16 7.46
C LEU A 15 0.57 4.70 6.05
N ARG A 16 -0.71 4.94 5.76
CA ARG A 16 -1.13 5.54 4.49
C ARG A 16 -0.47 6.90 4.30
N ASP A 17 -0.47 7.73 5.33
CA ASP A 17 0.09 9.08 5.27
C ASP A 17 1.61 9.03 5.06
N ALA A 18 2.31 8.12 5.74
CA ALA A 18 3.73 7.88 5.50
C ALA A 18 4.03 7.42 4.07
N ILE A 19 3.16 6.60 3.46
CA ILE A 19 3.30 6.22 2.04
C ILE A 19 3.02 7.43 1.14
N ALA A 20 2.00 8.24 1.45
CA ALA A 20 1.66 9.42 0.68
C ALA A 20 2.81 10.45 0.63
N ASP A 21 3.54 10.60 1.73
CA ASP A 21 4.73 11.48 1.82
C ASP A 21 5.88 11.05 0.91
N LEU A 22 5.92 9.79 0.46
CA LEU A 22 6.91 9.28 -0.48
C LEU A 22 6.51 9.51 -1.95
N LEU A 23 5.26 9.87 -2.21
CA LEU A 23 4.75 10.05 -3.56
C LEU A 23 5.00 11.48 -4.06
N PRO A 24 5.25 11.66 -5.36
CA PRO A 24 5.30 12.99 -5.95
C PRO A 24 3.93 13.69 -5.77
N ALA A 25 3.96 14.98 -5.47
CA ALA A 25 2.75 15.79 -5.27
C ALA A 25 1.93 15.85 -6.58
N ASN A 26 0.88 15.05 -6.66
CA ASN A 26 -0.08 15.02 -7.76
C ASN A 26 -1.49 14.65 -7.26
N ALA A 27 -2.51 14.87 -8.09
CA ALA A 27 -3.90 14.64 -7.72
C ALA A 27 -4.25 13.16 -7.42
N ALA A 28 -3.46 12.21 -7.93
CA ALA A 28 -3.65 10.78 -7.74
C ALA A 28 -2.93 10.24 -6.49
N ALA A 29 -1.99 10.99 -5.89
CA ALA A 29 -1.16 10.54 -4.79
C ALA A 29 -1.97 9.97 -3.59
N PRO A 30 -3.09 10.57 -3.15
CA PRO A 30 -3.89 9.98 -2.08
C PRO A 30 -4.49 8.61 -2.45
N GLY A 31 -4.91 8.43 -3.70
CA GLY A 31 -5.45 7.17 -4.20
C GLY A 31 -4.39 6.08 -4.31
N ILE A 32 -3.20 6.44 -4.80
CA ILE A 32 -2.05 5.54 -4.90
C ILE A 32 -1.58 5.13 -3.50
N ALA A 33 -1.48 6.07 -2.56
CA ALA A 33 -1.10 5.77 -1.18
C ALA A 33 -2.07 4.79 -0.51
N TRP A 34 -3.38 4.97 -0.75
CA TRP A 34 -4.38 4.03 -0.27
C TRP A 34 -4.24 2.64 -0.91
N ALA A 35 -4.08 2.57 -2.23
CA ALA A 35 -3.89 1.31 -2.94
C ALA A 35 -2.61 0.56 -2.50
N ALA A 36 -1.51 1.28 -2.31
CA ALA A 36 -0.26 0.75 -1.80
C ALA A 36 -0.39 0.24 -0.35
N THR A 37 -1.16 0.92 0.50
CA THR A 37 -1.48 0.45 1.86
C THR A 37 -2.20 -0.90 1.83
N LEU A 38 -3.19 -1.06 0.94
CA LEU A 38 -3.90 -2.33 0.76
C LEU A 38 -3.00 -3.44 0.21
N ALA A 39 -2.12 -3.12 -0.74
CA ALA A 39 -1.15 -4.08 -1.28
C ALA A 39 -0.21 -4.59 -0.18
N LEU A 40 0.27 -3.69 0.68
CA LEU A 40 1.10 -4.04 1.84
C LEU A 40 0.38 -4.98 2.82
N ASP A 41 -0.90 -4.72 3.11
CA ASP A 41 -1.71 -5.60 3.96
C ASP A 41 -1.83 -7.01 3.39
N GLY A 42 -2.10 -7.10 2.08
CA GLY A 42 -2.17 -8.37 1.37
C GLY A 42 -0.84 -9.12 1.42
N ALA A 43 0.28 -8.41 1.28
CA ALA A 43 1.61 -9.00 1.39
C ALA A 43 1.90 -9.53 2.80
N ILE A 44 1.58 -8.76 3.84
CA ILE A 44 1.73 -9.18 5.24
C ILE A 44 0.89 -10.43 5.51
N MET A 45 -0.38 -10.43 5.09
CA MET A 45 -1.26 -11.59 5.28
C MET A 45 -0.76 -12.83 4.54
N ASN A 46 -0.28 -12.68 3.30
CA ASN A 46 0.29 -13.79 2.53
C ASN A 46 1.58 -14.32 3.16
N ALA A 47 2.45 -13.45 3.69
CA ALA A 47 3.66 -13.87 4.37
C ALA A 47 3.39 -14.61 5.70
N GLN A 48 2.29 -14.27 6.38
CA GLN A 48 1.93 -14.85 7.68
C GLN A 48 1.08 -16.12 7.58
N THR A 49 0.16 -16.16 6.61
CA THR A 49 -0.90 -17.18 6.54
C THR A 49 -0.97 -17.90 5.20
N GLY A 50 -0.27 -17.39 4.18
CA GLY A 50 -0.27 -17.95 2.85
C GLY A 50 0.63 -19.18 2.73
N ALA A 51 0.42 -19.94 1.65
CA ALA A 51 1.31 -21.03 1.27
C ALA A 51 2.59 -20.52 0.57
N ALA A 52 2.61 -19.24 0.19
CA ALA A 52 3.74 -18.59 -0.46
C ALA A 52 4.82 -18.21 0.57
N SER A 53 6.09 -18.24 0.16
CA SER A 53 7.20 -17.76 1.01
C SER A 53 7.11 -16.24 1.25
N ILE A 54 7.83 -15.76 2.27
CA ILE A 54 8.01 -14.31 2.51
C ILE A 54 8.53 -13.62 1.23
N ASP A 55 9.51 -14.22 0.55
CA ASP A 55 10.07 -13.68 -0.70
C ASP A 55 9.01 -13.55 -1.80
N ALA A 56 8.13 -14.52 -1.93
CA ALA A 56 7.04 -14.47 -2.91
C ALA A 56 6.00 -13.39 -2.55
N ALA A 57 5.72 -13.17 -1.27
CA ALA A 57 4.84 -12.10 -0.83
C ALA A 57 5.45 -10.70 -1.10
N LEU A 58 6.75 -10.54 -0.86
CA LEU A 58 7.48 -9.31 -1.20
C LEU A 58 7.54 -9.08 -2.71
N GLN A 59 7.76 -10.13 -3.50
CA GLN A 59 7.74 -10.01 -4.96
C GLN A 59 6.37 -9.56 -5.46
N GLY A 60 5.28 -10.17 -4.97
CA GLY A 60 3.93 -9.76 -5.33
C GLY A 60 3.59 -8.31 -4.93
N LEU A 61 4.13 -7.84 -3.79
CA LEU A 61 4.02 -6.43 -3.41
C LEU A 61 4.72 -5.52 -4.42
N ASN A 62 5.95 -5.85 -4.81
CA ASN A 62 6.69 -5.07 -5.82
C ASN A 62 5.92 -5.03 -7.14
N ASP A 63 5.42 -6.17 -7.61
CA ASP A 63 4.65 -6.26 -8.85
C ASP A 63 3.39 -5.37 -8.82
N LEU A 64 2.69 -5.33 -7.68
CA LEU A 64 1.53 -4.46 -7.48
C LEU A 64 1.90 -2.97 -7.47
N LEU A 65 2.98 -2.60 -6.79
CA LEU A 65 3.45 -1.21 -6.75
C LEU A 65 3.90 -0.73 -8.13
N ASP A 66 4.58 -1.59 -8.89
CA ASP A 66 4.97 -1.30 -10.27
C ASP A 66 3.74 -1.11 -11.18
N ALA A 67 2.72 -1.96 -11.04
CA ALA A 67 1.48 -1.82 -11.79
C ALA A 67 0.74 -0.51 -11.45
N LEU A 68 0.69 -0.13 -10.17
CA LEU A 68 0.10 1.15 -9.74
C LEU A 68 0.86 2.34 -10.31
N ASN A 69 2.19 2.29 -10.30
CA ASN A 69 3.04 3.35 -10.86
C ASN A 69 2.84 3.49 -12.38
N GLN A 70 2.75 2.37 -13.10
CA GLN A 70 2.50 2.37 -14.55
C GLN A 70 1.11 2.90 -14.89
N SER A 71 0.08 2.49 -14.14
CA SER A 71 -1.29 2.99 -14.32
C SER A 71 -1.36 4.51 -14.09
N HIS A 72 -0.66 5.01 -13.07
CA HIS A 72 -0.57 6.44 -12.82
C HIS A 72 0.12 7.18 -13.98
N ALA A 73 1.27 6.67 -14.44
CA ALA A 73 2.00 7.28 -15.55
C ALA A 73 1.15 7.35 -16.84
N ALA A 74 0.33 6.33 -17.10
CA ALA A 74 -0.60 6.33 -18.24
C ALA A 74 -1.66 7.44 -18.13
N MET A 75 -2.28 7.62 -16.95
CA MET A 75 -3.31 8.64 -16.73
C MET A 75 -2.80 10.08 -16.80
N THR A 76 -1.50 10.32 -16.55
CA THR A 76 -0.89 11.66 -16.62
C THR A 76 -0.48 12.10 -18.03
N ARG A 77 -0.58 11.22 -19.04
CA ARG A 77 -0.17 11.50 -20.43
C ARG A 77 -1.33 11.94 -21.34
N ASP A 78 -2.56 11.91 -20.83
CA ASP A 78 -3.79 12.37 -21.48
C ASP A 78 -4.14 13.80 -21.01
#